data_AF-A0A382TJZ8-F1
#
_entry.id   AF-A0A382TJZ8-F1
#
_cell.length_a   1.000
_cell.length_b   1.000
_cell.length_c   1.000
_cell.angle_alpha   90.00
_cell.angle_beta   90.00
_cell.angle_gamma   90.00
#
_symmetry.space_group_name_H-M   'P 1'
#
loop_
_entity.id
_entity.type
_entity.pdbx_description
1 polymer ?
#
loop_
_entity_poly.entity_id
_entity_poly.type
_entity_poly.pdbx_seq_one_letter_code
_entity_poly.pdbx_strand_id
1 'polypeptide(L)'
;MHLWDRFTPIEETMQALNDLVTSGKVRYIGFSDTPAWKVAQAQVMAAFRGWAPLIALQIEYSLIERTVEGEMMPMAQELGLGVTPWSP
;
A
#
# COMPACT_ATOMS: atom_id res chain seq x y z
N MET A 1 -6.08 1.70 -2.26
CA MET A 1 -6.38 3.04 -1.69
C MET A 1 -5.65 4.07 -2.51
N HIS A 2 -6.33 5.13 -2.96
CA HIS A 2 -5.73 6.12 -3.86
C HIS A 2 -4.79 7.11 -3.14
N LEU A 3 -5.13 7.54 -1.94
CA LEU A 3 -4.30 8.41 -1.12
C LEU A 3 -4.56 8.10 0.35
N TRP A 4 -3.56 8.28 1.21
CA TRP A 4 -3.73 8.08 2.65
C TRP A 4 -4.69 9.11 3.27
N ASP A 5 -5.84 8.63 3.72
CA ASP A 5 -6.77 9.40 4.53
C ASP A 5 -6.28 9.50 5.99
N ARG A 6 -6.05 10.73 6.45
CA ARG A 6 -5.58 11.01 7.82
C ARG A 6 -6.72 11.03 8.85
N PHE A 7 -7.97 11.08 8.39
CA PHE A 7 -9.16 11.13 9.25
C PHE A 7 -9.77 9.75 9.48
N THR A 8 -9.49 8.79 8.60
CA THR A 8 -9.87 7.39 8.80
C THR A 8 -8.71 6.61 9.42
N PRO A 9 -8.92 5.94 10.57
CA PRO A 9 -7.91 5.03 11.12
C PRO A 9 -7.50 3.98 10.09
N ILE A 10 -6.21 3.69 10.00
CA ILE A 10 -5.70 2.72 9.01
C ILE A 10 -6.32 1.33 9.19
N GLU A 11 -6.67 0.99 10.42
CA GLU A 11 -7.34 -0.27 10.76
C GLU A 11 -8.72 -0.39 10.12
N GLU A 12 -9.52 0.68 10.15
CA GLU A 12 -10.84 0.72 9.51
C GLU A 12 -10.69 0.55 7.99
N THR A 13 -9.70 1.22 7.39
CA THR A 13 -9.40 1.08 5.96
C THR A 13 -9.01 -0.36 5.62
N MET A 14 -8.10 -0.96 6.40
CA MET A 14 -7.62 -2.32 6.16
C MET A 14 -8.71 -3.36 6.38
N GLN A 15 -9.60 -3.18 7.37
CA GLN A 15 -10.75 -4.04 7.58
C GLN A 15 -11.70 -3.99 6.37
N ALA A 16 -12.07 -2.78 5.92
CA ALA A 16 -12.96 -2.61 4.78
C ALA A 16 -12.37 -3.24 3.50
N LEU A 17 -11.06 -3.08 3.27
CA LEU A 17 -10.38 -3.70 2.14
C LEU A 17 -10.34 -5.23 2.26
N ASN A 18 -10.12 -5.77 3.45
CA ASN A 18 -10.20 -7.20 3.70
C ASN A 18 -11.61 -7.77 3.45
N ASP A 19 -12.65 -7.05 3.83
CA ASP A 19 -14.05 -7.44 3.58
C ASP A 19 -14.35 -7.49 2.07
N LEU A 20 -13.80 -6.57 1.28
CA LEU A 20 -13.90 -6.61 -0.18
C LEU A 20 -13.19 -7.82 -0.81
N VAL A 21 -12.03 -8.21 -0.26
CA VAL A 21 -11.30 -9.40 -0.72
C VAL A 21 -12.04 -10.67 -0.35
N THR A 22 -12.44 -10.81 0.91
CA THR A 22 -13.12 -12.02 1.42
C THR A 22 -14.53 -12.19 0.84
N SER A 23 -15.23 -11.10 0.52
CA SER A 23 -16.49 -11.14 -0.24
C SER A 23 -16.33 -11.40 -1.74
N GLY A 24 -15.09 -11.53 -2.23
CA GLY A 24 -14.78 -11.86 -3.62
C GLY A 24 -14.97 -10.70 -4.61
N LYS A 25 -15.18 -9.47 -4.14
CA LYS A 25 -15.35 -8.28 -4.99
C LYS A 25 -14.03 -7.79 -5.56
N VAL A 26 -12.94 -8.02 -4.83
CA VAL A 26 -11.58 -7.66 -5.22
C VAL A 26 -10.66 -8.87 -5.01
N ARG A 27 -9.66 -9.04 -5.87
CA ARG A 27 -8.67 -10.13 -5.73
C ARG A 27 -7.51 -9.75 -4.84
N TYR A 28 -7.01 -8.53 -5.01
CA TYR A 28 -5.82 -8.03 -4.33
C TYR A 28 -5.94 -6.54 -4.05
N ILE A 29 -5.22 -6.09 -3.04
CA ILE A 29 -5.23 -4.70 -2.60
C ILE A 29 -3.83 -4.09 -2.67
N GLY A 30 -3.80 -2.79 -2.90
CA GLY A 30 -2.59 -2.00 -3.00
C GLY A 30 -2.88 -0.55 -2.67
N PHE A 31 -1.83 0.19 -2.35
CA PHE A 31 -1.89 1.60 -1.98
C PHE A 31 -1.22 2.48 -3.03
N SER A 32 -1.66 3.73 -3.09
CA SER A 32 -1.01 4.83 -3.80
C SER A 32 -0.79 5.99 -2.84
N ASP A 33 0.20 6.83 -3.14
CA ASP A 33 0.42 8.14 -2.50
C ASP A 33 0.35 8.09 -0.97
N THR A 34 0.97 7.04 -0.41
CA THR A 34 0.94 6.72 1.01
C THR A 34 2.38 6.62 1.52
N PRO A 35 2.74 7.35 2.60
CA PRO A 35 4.10 7.31 3.15
C PRO A 35 4.55 5.89 3.53
N ALA A 36 5.84 5.60 3.37
CA ALA A 36 6.40 4.26 3.59
C ALA A 36 6.07 3.68 4.98
N TRP A 37 6.18 4.50 6.04
CA TRP A 37 5.86 4.09 7.41
C TRP A 37 4.38 3.68 7.59
N LYS A 38 3.47 4.28 6.83
CA LYS A 38 2.04 3.95 6.89
C LYS A 38 1.74 2.67 6.11
N VAL A 39 2.41 2.44 4.98
CA VAL A 39 2.35 1.17 4.24
C VAL A 39 2.87 0.02 5.11
N ALA A 40 4.02 0.23 5.77
CA ALA A 40 4.58 -0.76 6.71
C ALA A 40 3.63 -1.04 7.88
N GLN A 41 3.02 -0.01 8.47
CA GLN A 41 2.00 -0.18 9.52
C GLN A 41 0.82 -1.03 9.03
N ALA A 42 0.33 -0.79 7.82
CA ALA A 42 -0.76 -1.56 7.23
C ALA A 42 -0.37 -3.03 6.98
N GLN A 43 0.85 -3.30 6.49
CA GLN A 43 1.35 -4.67 6.30
C GLN A 43 1.48 -5.44 7.62
N VAL A 44 2.05 -4.82 8.66
CA VAL A 44 2.14 -5.44 9.99
C VAL A 44 0.76 -5.76 10.54
N MET A 45 -0.20 -4.85 10.37
CA MET A 45 -1.57 -5.07 10.80
C MET A 45 -2.25 -6.21 10.05
N ALA A 46 -2.07 -6.30 8.73
CA ALA A 46 -2.59 -7.40 7.92
C ALA A 46 -2.03 -8.75 8.39
N ALA A 47 -0.72 -8.83 8.59
CA ALA A 47 -0.06 -10.03 9.10
C ALA A 47 -0.58 -10.43 10.49
N PHE A 48 -0.72 -9.47 11.41
CA PHE A 48 -1.17 -9.73 12.78
C PHE A 48 -2.65 -10.19 12.85
N ARG A 49 -3.51 -9.60 12.02
CA ARG A 49 -4.96 -9.90 12.01
C ARG A 49 -5.36 -11.03 11.05
N GLY A 50 -4.42 -11.54 10.25
CA GLY A 50 -4.72 -12.51 9.20
C GLY A 50 -5.57 -11.92 8.07
N TRP A 51 -5.48 -10.61 7.84
CA TRP A 51 -6.17 -9.93 6.75
C TRP A 51 -5.39 -10.04 5.44
N ALA A 52 -6.07 -9.76 4.32
CA ALA A 52 -5.43 -9.68 3.01
C ALA A 52 -4.23 -8.70 3.04
N PRO A 53 -3.03 -9.11 2.61
CA PRO A 53 -1.87 -8.24 2.57
C PRO A 53 -1.94 -7.27 1.39
N LEU A 54 -1.18 -6.17 1.48
CA LEU A 54 -0.89 -5.34 0.31
C LEU A 54 0.07 -6.11 -0.60
N ILE A 55 -0.16 -6.02 -1.93
CA ILE A 55 0.74 -6.62 -2.93
C ILE A 55 1.34 -5.60 -3.88
N ALA A 56 0.80 -4.38 -3.92
CA ALA A 56 1.17 -3.37 -4.90
C ALA A 56 1.26 -1.97 -4.27
N LEU A 57 2.21 -1.19 -4.78
CA LEU A 57 2.43 0.20 -4.44
C LEU A 57 2.47 1.03 -5.74
N GLN A 58 1.51 1.93 -5.90
CA GLN A 58 1.43 2.85 -7.03
C GLN A 58 2.03 4.21 -6.62
N ILE A 59 3.07 4.67 -7.31
CA ILE A 59 3.86 5.85 -6.90
C ILE A 59 4.39 6.64 -8.10
N GLU A 60 4.60 7.94 -7.94
CA GLU A 60 5.26 8.77 -8.96
C GLU A 60 6.70 8.32 -9.14
N TYR A 61 7.11 8.06 -10.38
CA TYR A 61 8.50 7.75 -10.65
C TYR A 61 8.85 8.01 -12.11
N SER A 62 9.80 8.93 -12.32
CA SER A 62 10.32 9.31 -13.63
C SER A 62 11.82 9.63 -13.55
N LEU A 63 12.44 9.97 -14.68
CA LEU A 63 13.84 10.42 -14.69
C LEU A 63 14.07 11.69 -13.86
N ILE A 64 13.05 12.54 -13.70
CA ILE A 64 13.13 13.82 -13.00
C ILE A 64 12.53 13.77 -11.59
N GLU A 65 11.66 12.80 -11.29
CA GLU A 65 11.07 12.57 -9.98
C GLU A 65 11.49 11.19 -9.44
N ARG A 66 12.46 11.21 -8.52
CA ARG A 66 13.10 10.00 -7.97
C ARG A 66 13.09 9.98 -6.44
N THR A 67 12.33 10.85 -5.79
CA THR A 67 12.27 10.95 -4.31
C THR A 67 11.88 9.61 -3.68
N VAL A 68 11.07 8.82 -4.39
CA VAL A 68 10.59 7.51 -3.96
C VAL A 68 11.69 6.46 -3.77
N GLU A 69 12.88 6.66 -4.33
CA GLU A 69 14.03 5.78 -4.15
C GLU A 69 14.59 5.76 -2.72
N GLY A 70 14.33 6.81 -1.94
CA GLY A 70 14.83 6.91 -0.57
C GLY A 70 14.19 5.90 0.38
N GLU A 71 12.86 5.90 0.48
CA GLU A 71 12.14 5.04 1.44
C GLU A 71 11.13 4.10 0.79
N MET A 72 10.41 4.53 -0.25
CA MET A 72 9.31 3.76 -0.81
C MET A 72 9.79 2.56 -1.62
N MET A 73 10.82 2.70 -2.44
CA MET A 73 11.40 1.58 -3.19
C MET A 73 12.06 0.53 -2.29
N PRO A 74 12.93 0.87 -1.32
CA PRO A 74 13.49 -0.12 -0.40
C PRO A 74 12.41 -0.82 0.44
N MET A 75 11.42 -0.07 0.94
CA MET A 75 10.29 -0.65 1.70
C MET A 75 9.47 -1.61 0.83
N ALA A 76 9.17 -1.23 -0.43
CA ALA A 76 8.45 -2.11 -1.34
C ALA A 76 9.24 -3.40 -1.62
N GLN A 77 10.55 -3.30 -1.83
CA GLN A 77 11.41 -4.47 -2.02
C GLN A 77 11.42 -5.39 -0.79
N GLU A 78 11.61 -4.85 0.41
CA GLU A 78 11.66 -5.62 1.66
C GLU A 78 10.31 -6.29 1.98
N LEU A 79 9.20 -5.59 1.76
CA LEU A 79 7.86 -6.11 2.02
C LEU A 79 7.28 -6.94 0.86
N GLY A 80 8.03 -7.15 -0.22
CA GLY A 80 7.60 -7.92 -1.39
C GLY A 80 6.45 -7.29 -2.18
N LEU A 81 6.35 -5.95 -2.19
CA LEU A 81 5.35 -5.19 -2.93
C LEU A 81 5.80 -4.91 -4.36
N GLY A 82 4.93 -5.20 -5.34
CA GLY A 82 5.13 -4.77 -6.71
C GLY A 82 4.96 -3.26 -6.85
N VAL A 83 5.90 -2.59 -7.53
CA VAL A 83 5.80 -1.16 -7.80
C VAL A 83 5.15 -0.93 -9.16
N THR A 84 4.08 -0.13 -9.19
CA THR A 84 3.38 0.27 -10.41
C THR A 84 3.52 1.79 -10.60
N PRO A 85 4.57 2.26 -11.30
CA PRO A 85 4.85 3.68 -11.40
C PRO A 85 3.80 4.44 -12.23
N TRP A 86 3.61 5.72 -11.92
CA TRP A 86 2.81 6.64 -12.73
C TRP A 86 3.63 7.89 -13.10
N SER A 87 3.19 8.60 -14.16
CA SER A 87 3.88 9.75 -14.78
C SER A 87 5.37 9.50 -15.13
N PRO A 88 5.66 8.61 -16.10
CA PRO A 88 7.04 8.32 -16.52
C PRO A 88 7.71 9.49 -17.25
#